data_AF-A0A929XC55-F1
#
_entry.id   AF-A0A929XC55-F1
#
_cell.length_a   1.000
_cell.length_b   1.000
_cell.length_c   1.000
_cell.angle_alpha   90.00
_cell.angle_beta   90.00
_cell.angle_gamma   90.00
#
_symmetry.space_group_name_H-M   'P 1'
#
loop_
_entity.id
_entity.type
_entity.pdbx_description
1 polymer ?
#
loop_
_entity_poly.entity_id
_entity_poly.type
_entity_poly.pdbx_seq_one_letter_code
_entity_poly.pdbx_strand_id
1 'polypeptide(L)' 'MKKVGGKWQRISMAQALDEIGAKLKAYREKNPEQVMFLGSAKDSNEQSYYISKFSAMFGTNNLDHQARI' A
#
# COMPACT_ATOMS: atom_id res chain seq x y z
N MET A 1 -9.84 3.04 10.01
CA MET A 1 -11.12 3.72 9.67
C MET A 1 -11.41 3.50 8.20
N LYS A 2 -12.68 3.50 7.79
CA LYS A 2 -13.12 3.41 6.38
C LYS A 2 -14.04 4.58 6.06
N LYS A 3 -13.87 5.22 4.90
CA LYS A 3 -14.74 6.32 4.46
C LYS A 3 -15.94 5.74 3.69
N VAL A 4 -17.15 5.92 4.21
CA VAL A 4 -18.41 5.44 3.63
C VAL A 4 -19.39 6.60 3.61
N GLY A 5 -19.90 6.95 2.43
CA GLY A 5 -20.81 8.11 2.27
C GLY A 5 -20.20 9.42 2.77
N GLY A 6 -18.89 9.62 2.55
CA GLY A 6 -18.16 10.80 3.01
C GLY A 6 -17.78 10.81 4.50
N LYS A 7 -18.31 9.91 5.33
CA LYS A 7 -18.03 9.84 6.77
C LYS A 7 -17.06 8.72 7.12
N TRP A 8 -16.23 8.93 8.14
CA TRP A 8 -15.31 7.93 8.65
C TRP A 8 -16.01 6.98 9.63
N GLN A 9 -15.88 5.68 9.39
CA GLN A 9 -16.42 4.63 10.24
C GLN A 9 -15.28 3.77 10.79
N ARG A 10 -15.39 3.37 12.06
CA ARG A 10 -14.45 2.43 12.67
C ARG A 10 -14.74 1.03 12.17
N ILE A 11 -13.69 0.30 11.85
CA ILE A 11 -13.73 -1.10 11.41
C ILE A 11 -12.68 -1.88 12.18
N SER A 12 -12.82 -3.20 12.23
CA SER A 12 -11.82 -4.08 12.83
C SER A 12 -10.54 -4.11 11.97
N MET A 13 -9.42 -4.50 12.58
CA MET A 13 -8.17 -4.66 11.85
C MET A 13 -8.27 -5.79 10.81
N ALA A 14 -8.93 -6.90 11.17
CA ALA A 14 -9.16 -8.03 10.26
C ALA A 14 -9.93 -7.58 9.00
N GLN A 15 -11.04 -6.86 9.19
CA GLN A 15 -11.82 -6.34 8.06
C GLN A 15 -11.00 -5.39 7.18
N ALA A 16 -10.18 -4.53 7.78
CA ALA A 16 -9.33 -3.63 7.03
C ALA A 16 -8.32 -4.39 6.16
N LEU A 17 -7.66 -5.40 6.72
CA LEU A 17 -6.68 -6.24 6.03
C LEU A 17 -7.32 -7.04 4.88
N ASP A 18 -8.47 -7.66 5.12
CA ASP A 18 -9.18 -8.44 4.09
C ASP A 18 -9.62 -7.56 2.91
N GLU A 19 -10.22 -6.40 3.19
CA GLU A 19 -10.70 -5.49 2.14
C GLU A 19 -9.54 -4.87 1.33
N ILE A 20 -8.44 -4.48 1.98
CA ILE A 20 -7.26 -3.92 1.30
C ILE A 20 -6.56 -5.00 0.49
N GLY A 21 -6.37 -6.19 1.06
CA GLY A 21 -5.71 -7.33 0.41
C GLY A 21 -6.46 -7.77 -0.85
N ALA A 22 -7.79 -7.88 -0.78
CA ALA A 22 -8.61 -8.22 -1.94
C ALA A 22 -8.47 -7.21 -3.09
N LYS A 23 -8.45 -5.90 -2.77
CA LYS A 23 -8.26 -4.84 -3.77
C LYS A 23 -6.86 -4.87 -4.39
N LEU A 24 -5.83 -4.98 -3.56
CA LEU A 24 -4.44 -5.07 -4.03
C LEU A 24 -4.24 -6.28 -4.94
N LYS A 25 -4.81 -7.44 -4.56
CA LYS A 25 -4.76 -8.66 -5.38
C LYS A 25 -5.43 -8.44 -6.75
N ALA A 26 -6.61 -7.83 -6.78
CA ALA A 26 -7.32 -7.55 -8.03
C ALA A 26 -6.56 -6.59 -8.96
N TYR A 27 -5.87 -5.58 -8.41
CA TYR A 27 -5.00 -4.71 -9.22
C TYR A 27 -3.77 -5.46 -9.74
N ARG A 28 -3.13 -6.26 -8.88
CA ARG A 28 -1.97 -7.08 -9.26
C ARG A 28 -2.29 -8.03 -10.41
N GLU A 29 -3.43 -8.72 -10.36
CA GLU A 29 -3.87 -9.65 -11.40
C GLU A 29 -4.15 -8.97 -12.74
N LYS A 30 -4.59 -7.69 -12.72
CA LYS A 30 -4.83 -6.91 -13.94
C LYS A 30 -3.54 -6.34 -14.54
N ASN A 31 -2.80 -5.61 -13.73
CA ASN A 31 -1.48 -5.06 -14.05
C ASN A 31 -0.87 -4.50 -12.74
N PRO A 32 0.25 -5.05 -12.24
CA PRO A 32 0.85 -4.60 -10.98
C PRO A 32 1.29 -3.12 -11.00
N GLU A 33 1.57 -2.53 -12.16
CA GLU A 33 1.94 -1.11 -12.30
C GLU A 33 0.80 -0.14 -11.93
N GLN A 34 -0.44 -0.62 -11.80
CA GLN A 34 -1.58 0.18 -11.31
C GLN A 34 -1.46 0.57 -9.83
N VAL A 35 -0.55 -0.07 -9.09
CA VAL A 35 -0.33 0.20 -7.66
C VAL A 35 0.96 0.97 -7.49
N MET A 36 0.86 2.12 -6.82
CA MET A 36 1.99 2.92 -6.36
C MET A 36 2.20 2.70 -4.87
N PHE A 37 3.43 2.41 -4.47
CA PHE A 37 3.86 2.41 -3.08
C PHE A 37 4.55 3.74 -2.76
N LEU A 38 4.28 4.29 -1.58
CA LEU A 38 4.86 5.55 -1.13
C LEU A 38 5.55 5.31 0.22
N GLY A 39 6.88 5.36 0.20
CA GLY A 39 7.71 5.29 1.41
C GLY A 39 7.84 6.64 2.10
N SER A 40 8.25 6.62 3.37
CA SER A 40 8.33 7.83 4.18
C SER A 40 9.73 8.15 4.71
N ALA A 41 10.12 9.44 4.71
CA ALA A 41 11.30 9.97 5.40
C ALA A 41 11.23 9.85 6.93
N LYS A 42 10.09 9.38 7.45
CA LYS A 42 9.87 9.06 8.87
C LYS A 42 10.00 7.55 9.16
N ASP A 43 10.22 6.72 8.14
CA ASP A 43 10.39 5.29 8.31
C ASP A 43 11.80 4.97 8.83
N SER A 44 11.94 3.88 9.60
CA SER A 44 13.26 3.32 9.90
C SER A 44 13.88 2.66 8.66
N ASN A 45 15.15 2.28 8.76
CA ASN A 45 15.84 1.55 7.69
C ASN A 45 15.16 0.20 7.39
N GLU A 46 14.70 -0.51 8.43
CA GLU A 46 14.00 -1.79 8.29
C GLU A 46 12.65 -1.61 7.59
N GLN A 47 11.89 -0.58 7.96
CA GLN A 47 10.60 -0.26 7.32
C GLN A 47 10.77 0.11 5.85
N SER A 48 11.80 0.91 5.55
CA SER A 48 12.19 1.28 4.18
C SER A 48 12.60 0.05 3.35
N TYR A 49 13.32 -0.89 3.96
CA TYR A 49 13.65 -2.16 3.34
C TYR A 49 12.39 -3.01 3.08
N TYR A 50 11.46 -3.08 4.03
CA TYR A 50 10.23 -3.86 3.88
C TYR A 50 9.36 -3.35 2.73
N ILE A 51 9.13 -2.03 2.62
CA ILE A 51 8.29 -1.49 1.53
C ILE A 51 8.94 -1.71 0.16
N SER A 52 10.26 -1.55 0.07
CA SER A 52 11.03 -1.78 -1.16
C SER A 52 11.01 -3.25 -1.58
N LYS A 53 11.17 -4.16 -0.61
CA LYS A 53 11.06 -5.61 -0.86
C LYS A 53 9.64 -6.01 -1.23
N PHE A 54 8.64 -5.42 -0.58
CA PHE A 54 7.23 -5.71 -0.83
C PHE A 54 6.81 -5.26 -2.24
N SER A 55 7.17 -4.06 -2.68
CA SER A 55 6.84 -3.58 -4.03
C SER A 55 7.46 -4.46 -5.12
N ALA A 56 8.72 -4.88 -4.93
CA ALA A 56 9.39 -5.83 -5.82
C ALA A 56 8.67 -7.19 -5.87
N MET A 57 8.29 -7.75 -4.72
CA MET A 57 7.52 -9.01 -4.66
C MET A 57 6.09 -8.87 -5.20
N PHE A 58 5.50 -7.69 -5.08
CA PHE A 58 4.20 -7.34 -5.67
C PHE A 58 4.28 -7.35 -7.20
N GLY A 59 5.46 -7.05 -7.75
CA GLY A 59 5.75 -7.09 -9.19
C GLY A 59 5.65 -5.72 -9.87
N THR A 60 5.88 -4.64 -9.13
CA THR A 60 5.85 -3.26 -9.65
C THR A 60 7.12 -2.51 -9.27
N ASN A 61 7.59 -1.65 -10.18
CA ASN A 61 8.65 -0.68 -9.88
C ASN A 61 8.10 0.68 -9.43
N ASN A 62 6.78 0.83 -9.36
CA ASN A 62 6.11 2.07 -8.99
C ASN A 62 6.18 2.31 -7.46
N LEU A 63 7.35 2.72 -7.00
CA LEU A 63 7.66 3.10 -5.62
C LEU A 63 8.29 4.49 -5.62
N ASP A 64 7.76 5.38 -4.78
CA ASP A 64 8.30 6.73 -4.59
C ASP A 64 8.47 7.08 -3.10
N HIS A 65 9.20 8.16 -2.81
CA HIS A 65 9.60 8.59 -1.48
C HIS A 65 9.64 10.12 -1.41
N GLN A 66 9.32 10.74 -0.26
CA GLN A 66 9.22 12.22 -0.20
C GLN A 66 10.56 12.95 -0.45
N ALA A 67 11.69 12.25 -0.31
CA ALA A 67 13.02 12.83 -0.57
C ALA A 67 13.31 13.03 -2.07
N ARG A 68 12.40 12.64 -2.97
CA ARG A 68 12.56 12.86 -4.41
C ARG A 68 12.40 14.34 -4.73
N ILE A 69 13.41 14.91 -5.41
CA ILE A 69 13.44 16.26 -5.98
C ILE A 69 13.17 16.17 -7.48
#